data_AF-H1Z4J7-F1
#
_entry.id   AF-H1Z4J7-F1
#
_cell.length_a   1.000
_cell.length_b   1.000
_cell.length_c   1.000
_cell.angle_alpha   90.00
_cell.angle_beta   90.00
_cell.angle_gamma   90.00
#
_symmetry.space_group_name_H-M   'P 1'
#
loop_
_entity.id
_entity.type
_entity.pdbx_description
1 polymer ?
#
loop_
_entity_poly.entity_id
_entity_poly.type
_entity_poly.pdbx_seq_one_letter_code
_entity_poly.pdbx_strand_id
1 'polypeptide(L)'
;MLDWVEKYRPKTLKDIVGNRSAVRQMVEWARKWESGKEPLLLYGKPGIGKTSAAYALANDMEWEMLELNASDQRTKSIIEKVAGSCATTMSLSGAERKLLLFDEADNLHGSADKGGARAILDIIKISKQPIILIANDSYGIAKELKSVCEQVQFRALTAKTISDHLRDICSLEDLKCSESTLAEIAEGSGGDMRSALNKLYAASLGEDTLREAAVSTASKDERASIFDLVGSVLKSREDQRLMQLSAEISETPDVMSQWIEEGASYIQNEKKRAQAYHYLSQSDIYIGRTFSRQYYTLWRYASALMLIGTAYAAEGEGISARIMPPSRWRKMAGARKQKSIRNSVFNNLSEKYHMPADTLRDDYINLISVLIEDNPAGFARETGFDRDELDFFLHDKKKSADIIKEIKKEEKEREKSEKASKKREVSKKEPAKKTDETPPVKDQKTLEAAFQNRSGDEKSTESKTENRPPGKEKETDNGLNGKDKKKAAQATLFDGF
;
A
#
# COMPACT_ATOMS: atom_id res chain seq x y z
N MET A 1 -1.44 -10.39 23.65
CA MET A 1 -2.06 -10.20 22.31
C MET A 1 -3.30 -11.09 22.27
N LEU A 2 -4.37 -10.73 21.55
CA LEU A 2 -5.73 -11.27 21.78
C LEU A 2 -5.77 -12.81 21.81
N ASP A 3 -6.11 -13.37 22.97
CA ASP A 3 -5.83 -14.79 23.29
C ASP A 3 -6.87 -15.74 22.68
N TRP A 4 -8.16 -15.37 22.71
CA TRP A 4 -9.24 -16.25 22.29
C TRP A 4 -9.24 -16.62 20.80
N VAL A 5 -8.83 -15.71 19.90
CA VAL A 5 -8.76 -16.00 18.46
C VAL A 5 -7.77 -17.13 18.15
N GLU A 6 -6.69 -17.23 18.92
CA GLU A 6 -5.72 -18.32 18.78
C GLU A 6 -6.09 -19.54 19.62
N LYS A 7 -6.59 -19.35 20.86
CA LYS A 7 -7.09 -20.44 21.73
C LYS A 7 -8.19 -21.26 21.05
N TYR A 8 -9.12 -20.60 20.35
CA TYR A 8 -10.23 -21.21 19.62
C TYR A 8 -9.96 -21.35 18.10
N ARG A 9 -8.72 -21.19 17.64
CA ARG A 9 -8.39 -21.44 16.23
C ARG A 9 -8.70 -22.91 15.88
N PRO A 10 -9.54 -23.18 14.85
CA PRO A 10 -9.84 -24.54 14.38
C PRO A 10 -8.57 -25.36 14.12
N LYS A 11 -8.48 -26.56 14.70
CA LYS A 11 -7.33 -27.46 14.57
C LYS A 11 -7.51 -28.50 13.47
N THR A 12 -8.75 -28.92 13.23
CA THR A 12 -9.15 -29.83 12.16
C THR A 12 -10.19 -29.18 11.26
N LEU A 13 -10.35 -29.67 10.03
CA LEU A 13 -11.36 -29.13 9.11
C LEU A 13 -12.80 -29.39 9.55
N LYS A 14 -12.99 -30.29 10.52
CA LYS A 14 -14.29 -30.52 11.18
C LYS A 14 -14.68 -29.38 12.11
N ASP A 15 -13.69 -28.69 12.68
CA ASP A 15 -13.87 -27.56 13.59
C ASP A 15 -14.15 -26.24 12.83
N ILE A 16 -14.00 -26.22 11.50
CA ILE A 16 -14.28 -25.05 10.68
C ILE A 16 -15.78 -24.78 10.63
N VAL A 17 -16.18 -23.67 11.25
CA VAL A 17 -17.57 -23.21 11.30
C VAL A 17 -17.99 -22.59 9.96
N GLY A 18 -19.10 -23.08 9.41
CA GLY A 18 -19.64 -22.63 8.12
C GLY A 18 -18.87 -23.15 6.91
N ASN A 19 -19.03 -22.49 5.75
CA ASN A 19 -18.30 -22.73 4.50
C ASN A 19 -18.10 -24.22 4.07
N ARG A 20 -18.99 -25.13 4.46
CA ARG A 20 -18.84 -26.60 4.29
C ARG A 20 -18.57 -27.06 2.86
N SER A 21 -19.05 -26.33 1.84
CA SER A 21 -18.76 -26.63 0.43
C SER A 21 -17.30 -26.33 0.06
N ALA A 22 -16.75 -25.22 0.55
CA ALA A 22 -15.35 -24.85 0.34
C ALA A 22 -14.41 -25.82 1.07
N VAL A 23 -14.73 -26.15 2.33
CA VAL A 23 -14.00 -27.16 3.11
C VAL A 23 -13.99 -28.52 2.40
N ARG A 24 -15.13 -28.96 1.84
CA ARG A 24 -15.19 -30.20 1.06
C ARG A 24 -14.29 -30.16 -0.18
N GLN A 25 -14.31 -29.06 -0.94
CA GLN A 25 -13.43 -28.87 -2.11
C GLN A 25 -11.95 -28.95 -1.71
N MET A 26 -11.56 -28.31 -0.60
CA MET A 26 -10.19 -28.38 -0.07
C MET A 26 -9.76 -29.82 0.28
N VAL A 27 -10.64 -30.61 0.95
CA VAL A 27 -10.38 -32.02 1.27
C VAL A 27 -10.25 -32.87 0.00
N GLU A 28 -11.15 -32.68 -0.97
CA GLU A 28 -11.11 -33.41 -2.24
C GLU A 28 -9.87 -33.06 -3.07
N TRP A 29 -9.47 -31.79 -3.09
CA TRP A 29 -8.24 -31.33 -3.72
C TRP A 29 -7.01 -32.00 -3.09
N ALA A 30 -6.91 -31.99 -1.76
CA ALA A 30 -5.76 -32.48 -1.01
C ALA A 30 -5.60 -34.01 -1.09
N ARG A 31 -6.71 -34.76 -0.96
CA ARG A 31 -6.70 -36.24 -1.11
C ARG A 31 -6.30 -36.68 -2.51
N LYS A 32 -6.74 -35.93 -3.53
CA LYS A 32 -6.38 -36.14 -4.94
C LYS A 32 -5.13 -35.33 -5.32
N TRP A 33 -4.26 -34.95 -4.37
CA TRP A 33 -3.09 -34.12 -4.68
C TRP A 33 -1.89 -34.97 -5.09
N GLU A 34 -1.33 -34.63 -6.25
CA GLU A 34 -0.15 -35.24 -6.86
C GLU A 34 0.76 -34.14 -7.42
N SER A 35 2.04 -34.45 -7.62
CA SER A 35 3.03 -33.48 -8.11
C SER A 35 2.64 -32.92 -9.47
N GLY A 36 2.46 -31.59 -9.55
CA GLY A 36 2.06 -30.88 -10.77
C GLY A 36 0.56 -30.56 -10.85
N LYS A 37 -0.23 -30.91 -9.82
CA LYS A 37 -1.62 -30.46 -9.70
C LYS A 37 -1.70 -28.94 -9.45
N GLU A 38 -2.75 -28.32 -9.99
CA GLU A 38 -3.07 -26.90 -9.81
C GLU A 38 -3.12 -26.49 -8.32
N PRO A 39 -2.49 -25.37 -7.93
CA PRO A 39 -2.66 -24.75 -6.62
C PRO A 39 -4.11 -24.39 -6.31
N LEU A 40 -4.47 -24.29 -5.02
CA LEU A 40 -5.75 -23.69 -4.61
C LEU A 40 -5.62 -22.18 -4.45
N LEU A 41 -6.64 -21.44 -4.87
CA LEU A 41 -6.86 -20.04 -4.50
C LEU A 41 -8.10 -19.92 -3.62
N LEU A 42 -7.89 -19.70 -2.31
CA LEU A 42 -8.96 -19.41 -1.35
C LEU A 42 -9.24 -17.91 -1.32
N TYR A 43 -10.48 -17.50 -1.57
CA TYR A 43 -10.82 -16.07 -1.63
C TYR A 43 -12.15 -15.74 -0.97
N GLY A 44 -12.26 -14.50 -0.46
CA GLY A 44 -13.45 -13.97 0.20
C GLY A 44 -13.07 -12.99 1.31
N LYS A 45 -14.06 -12.37 1.97
CA LYS A 45 -13.86 -11.37 3.04
C LYS A 45 -12.82 -11.79 4.13
N PRO A 46 -12.19 -10.84 4.84
CA PRO A 46 -11.37 -11.17 6.01
C PRO A 46 -12.19 -11.89 7.10
N GLY A 47 -11.50 -12.65 7.97
CA GLY A 47 -12.08 -13.22 9.20
C GLY A 47 -13.10 -14.37 9.04
N ILE A 48 -13.36 -14.85 7.82
CA ILE A 48 -14.29 -15.96 7.52
C ILE A 48 -13.64 -17.37 7.54
N GLY A 49 -12.43 -17.50 8.09
CA GLY A 49 -11.75 -18.78 8.29
C GLY A 49 -10.83 -19.28 7.17
N LYS A 50 -10.45 -18.47 6.17
CA LYS A 50 -9.56 -18.87 5.06
C LYS A 50 -8.21 -19.45 5.55
N THR A 51 -7.46 -18.66 6.32
CA THR A 51 -6.15 -19.03 6.86
C THR A 51 -6.27 -20.19 7.85
N SER A 52 -7.27 -20.15 8.74
CA SER A 52 -7.57 -21.25 9.67
C SER A 52 -7.87 -22.57 8.96
N ALA A 53 -8.59 -22.55 7.83
CA ALA A 53 -8.86 -23.74 7.03
C ALA A 53 -7.60 -24.28 6.35
N ALA A 54 -6.66 -23.44 5.92
CA ALA A 54 -5.38 -23.90 5.38
C ALA A 54 -4.52 -24.58 6.46
N TYR A 55 -4.44 -24.00 7.66
CA TYR A 55 -3.79 -24.60 8.84
C TYR A 55 -4.43 -25.94 9.23
N ALA A 56 -5.76 -25.97 9.34
CA ALA A 56 -6.51 -27.17 9.68
C ALA A 56 -6.37 -28.28 8.62
N LEU A 57 -6.31 -27.92 7.33
CA LEU A 57 -6.03 -28.88 6.25
C LEU A 57 -4.61 -29.46 6.35
N ALA A 58 -3.60 -28.64 6.65
CA ALA A 58 -2.23 -29.11 6.81
C ALA A 58 -2.14 -30.13 7.96
N ASN A 59 -2.78 -29.82 9.09
CA ASN A 59 -2.85 -30.71 10.25
C ASN A 59 -3.61 -32.02 9.95
N ASP A 60 -4.79 -31.95 9.33
CA ASP A 60 -5.61 -33.12 8.95
C ASP A 60 -4.93 -34.04 7.90
N MET A 61 -3.97 -33.52 7.14
CA MET A 61 -3.21 -34.25 6.11
C MET A 61 -1.79 -34.63 6.58
N GLU A 62 -1.40 -34.28 7.81
CA GLU A 62 -0.04 -34.46 8.37
C GLU A 62 1.07 -33.80 7.51
N TRP A 63 0.77 -32.64 6.90
CA TRP A 63 1.71 -31.88 6.06
C TRP A 63 2.42 -30.79 6.87
N GLU A 64 3.75 -30.67 6.73
CA GLU A 64 4.51 -29.55 7.30
C GLU A 64 4.11 -28.25 6.57
N MET A 65 3.83 -27.17 7.30
CA MET A 65 3.34 -25.93 6.70
C MET A 65 4.42 -24.85 6.65
N LEU A 66 4.62 -24.24 5.48
CA LEU A 66 5.49 -23.08 5.29
C LEU A 66 4.63 -21.88 4.86
N GLU A 67 4.37 -20.97 5.81
CA GLU A 67 3.69 -19.70 5.52
C GLU A 67 4.66 -18.66 4.95
N LEU A 68 4.23 -18.01 3.87
CA LEU A 68 4.93 -16.94 3.18
C LEU A 68 3.93 -15.79 2.98
N ASN A 69 4.07 -14.71 3.75
CA ASN A 69 3.32 -13.48 3.45
C ASN A 69 3.79 -12.94 2.08
N ALA A 70 2.85 -12.82 1.13
CA ALA A 70 3.13 -12.37 -0.22
C ALA A 70 3.45 -10.87 -0.30
N SER A 71 2.92 -10.04 0.61
CA SER A 71 3.04 -8.58 0.57
C SER A 71 4.38 -8.04 1.12
N ASP A 72 5.08 -8.81 1.97
CA ASP A 72 6.20 -8.32 2.78
C ASP A 72 7.59 -8.83 2.34
N GLN A 73 7.68 -9.64 1.28
CA GLN A 73 8.94 -10.28 0.87
C GLN A 73 9.33 -10.00 -0.59
N ARG A 74 10.53 -9.46 -0.76
CA ARG A 74 11.12 -9.18 -2.08
C ARG A 74 11.22 -10.47 -2.91
N THR A 75 10.84 -10.39 -4.18
CA THR A 75 10.85 -11.49 -5.19
C THR A 75 11.95 -12.55 -5.00
N LYS A 76 13.20 -12.11 -4.79
CA LYS A 76 14.37 -13.01 -4.67
C LYS A 76 14.37 -13.85 -3.39
N SER A 77 14.01 -13.28 -2.24
CA SER A 77 14.07 -13.99 -0.95
C SER A 77 12.95 -15.03 -0.80
N ILE A 78 11.80 -14.82 -1.46
CA ILE A 78 10.74 -15.85 -1.55
C ILE A 78 11.26 -17.05 -2.33
N ILE A 79 11.84 -16.83 -3.50
CA ILE A 79 12.38 -17.89 -4.36
C ILE A 79 13.53 -18.64 -3.65
N GLU A 80 14.43 -17.94 -2.95
CA GLU A 80 15.51 -18.57 -2.19
C GLU A 80 14.99 -19.41 -1.01
N LYS A 81 14.01 -18.93 -0.24
CA LYS A 81 13.35 -19.71 0.82
C LYS A 81 12.70 -20.97 0.26
N VAL A 82 11.90 -20.84 -0.81
CA VAL A 82 11.20 -21.98 -1.43
C VAL A 82 12.18 -22.97 -2.06
N ALA A 83 13.22 -22.50 -2.75
CA ALA A 83 14.23 -23.37 -3.33
C ALA A 83 14.99 -24.18 -2.26
N GLY A 84 15.35 -23.55 -1.13
CA GLY A 84 15.96 -24.24 0.01
C GLY A 84 15.02 -25.24 0.70
N SER A 85 13.76 -24.88 0.91
CA SER A 85 12.78 -25.74 1.60
C SER A 85 12.27 -26.89 0.74
N CYS A 86 12.18 -26.71 -0.58
CA CYS A 86 11.75 -27.74 -1.54
C CYS A 86 12.88 -28.70 -1.97
N ALA A 87 14.16 -28.32 -1.81
CA ALA A 87 15.29 -29.21 -2.06
C ALA A 87 15.38 -30.38 -1.06
N THR A 88 14.72 -30.26 0.11
CA THR A 88 14.57 -31.34 1.10
C THR A 88 13.25 -32.06 0.89
N THR A 89 13.26 -33.10 0.04
CA THR A 89 12.08 -33.92 -0.29
C THR A 89 11.55 -34.74 0.89
N MET A 90 12.36 -34.93 1.95
CA MET A 90 11.87 -35.33 3.27
C MET A 90 11.83 -34.11 4.18
N SER A 91 10.73 -33.93 4.91
CA SER A 91 10.71 -33.01 6.06
C SER A 91 11.61 -33.52 7.19
N LEU A 92 12.20 -32.60 7.97
CA LEU A 92 12.85 -32.95 9.23
C LEU A 92 11.88 -33.52 10.28
N SER A 93 10.56 -33.30 10.12
CA SER A 93 9.53 -33.88 10.98
C SER A 93 9.06 -35.28 10.55
N GLY A 94 9.52 -35.79 9.41
CA GLY A 94 9.06 -37.05 8.82
C GLY A 94 7.81 -36.94 7.94
N ALA A 95 7.19 -35.76 7.81
CA ALA A 95 6.08 -35.54 6.89
C ALA A 95 6.49 -35.76 5.42
N GLU A 96 5.64 -36.46 4.65
CA GLU A 96 5.87 -36.75 3.23
C GLU A 96 5.81 -35.52 2.32
N ARG A 97 5.10 -34.46 2.76
CA ARG A 97 4.79 -33.27 1.94
C ARG A 97 4.84 -32.00 2.78
N LYS A 98 5.14 -30.88 2.11
CA LYS A 98 5.14 -29.54 2.71
C LYS A 98 4.11 -28.65 2.03
N LEU A 99 3.18 -28.07 2.78
CA LEU A 99 2.20 -27.12 2.26
C LEU A 99 2.80 -25.71 2.19
N LEU A 100 2.93 -25.16 0.99
CA LEU A 100 3.31 -23.77 0.78
C LEU A 100 2.05 -22.89 0.85
N LEU A 101 1.94 -22.04 1.88
CA LEU A 101 0.85 -21.07 1.99
C LEU A 101 1.36 -19.66 1.60
N PHE A 102 0.71 -19.04 0.63
CA PHE A 102 0.87 -17.63 0.29
C PHE A 102 -0.33 -16.83 0.81
N ASP A 103 -0.19 -16.15 1.95
CA ASP A 103 -1.24 -15.23 2.44
C ASP A 103 -1.08 -13.83 1.81
N GLU A 104 -2.18 -13.07 1.77
CA GLU A 104 -2.30 -11.74 1.14
C GLU A 104 -1.88 -11.66 -0.35
N ALA A 105 -2.15 -12.70 -1.14
CA ALA A 105 -1.73 -12.77 -2.54
C ALA A 105 -2.34 -11.65 -3.43
N ASP A 106 -3.41 -10.99 -2.99
CA ASP A 106 -4.06 -9.85 -3.68
C ASP A 106 -3.33 -8.52 -3.49
N ASN A 107 -2.47 -8.39 -2.47
CA ASN A 107 -1.66 -7.18 -2.24
C ASN A 107 -0.50 -7.02 -3.25
N LEU A 108 -0.20 -8.05 -4.05
CA LEU A 108 0.88 -8.10 -5.05
C LEU A 108 0.70 -7.14 -6.25
N HIS A 109 -0.42 -6.43 -6.35
CA HIS A 109 -0.71 -5.50 -7.45
C HIS A 109 -0.17 -4.08 -7.22
N GLY A 110 0.48 -3.83 -6.07
CA GLY A 110 1.05 -2.53 -5.71
C GLY A 110 2.18 -2.07 -6.65
N SER A 111 2.36 -0.75 -6.77
CA SER A 111 3.38 -0.14 -7.65
C SER A 111 4.84 -0.46 -7.29
N ALA A 112 5.08 -1.11 -6.15
CA ALA A 112 6.39 -1.63 -5.73
C ALA A 112 6.71 -3.01 -6.35
N ASP A 113 5.71 -3.87 -6.57
CA ASP A 113 5.91 -5.32 -6.76
C ASP A 113 5.66 -5.80 -8.20
N LYS A 114 6.24 -5.10 -9.17
CA LYS A 114 6.24 -5.50 -10.60
C LYS A 114 6.78 -6.92 -10.88
N GLY A 115 7.37 -7.60 -9.88
CA GLY A 115 7.82 -8.98 -9.94
C GLY A 115 7.07 -9.99 -9.05
N GLY A 116 6.16 -9.56 -8.16
CA GLY A 116 5.58 -10.42 -7.11
C GLY A 116 4.74 -11.58 -7.65
N ALA A 117 3.69 -11.28 -8.42
CA ALA A 117 2.84 -12.31 -9.04
C ALA A 117 3.64 -13.24 -9.99
N ARG A 118 4.69 -12.72 -10.62
CA ARG A 118 5.59 -13.51 -11.48
C ARG A 118 6.47 -14.46 -10.69
N ALA A 119 6.98 -14.04 -9.52
CA ALA A 119 7.74 -14.89 -8.60
C ALA A 119 6.92 -16.12 -8.19
N ILE A 120 5.65 -15.90 -7.83
CA ILE A 120 4.72 -16.97 -7.46
C ILE A 120 4.44 -17.89 -8.66
N LEU A 121 4.20 -17.36 -9.86
CA LEU A 121 4.04 -18.17 -11.06
C LEU A 121 5.28 -19.03 -11.37
N ASP A 122 6.48 -18.50 -11.13
CA ASP A 122 7.73 -19.24 -11.36
C ASP A 122 7.95 -20.29 -10.24
N ILE A 123 7.54 -20.01 -9.00
CA ILE A 123 7.48 -20.99 -7.91
C ILE A 123 6.49 -22.13 -8.22
N ILE A 124 5.29 -21.82 -8.71
CA ILE A 124 4.27 -22.83 -9.07
C ILE A 124 4.81 -23.81 -10.14
N LYS A 125 5.62 -23.32 -11.09
CA LYS A 125 6.22 -24.18 -12.14
C LYS A 125 7.32 -25.11 -11.65
N ILE A 126 8.12 -24.69 -10.65
CA ILE A 126 9.26 -25.48 -10.14
C ILE A 126 8.89 -26.34 -8.92
N SER A 127 7.82 -25.99 -8.21
CA SER A 127 7.39 -26.67 -6.99
C SER A 127 6.85 -28.07 -7.30
N LYS A 128 7.28 -29.04 -6.50
CA LYS A 128 6.69 -30.38 -6.41
C LYS A 128 5.91 -30.57 -5.10
N GLN A 129 5.45 -29.47 -4.52
CA GLN A 129 4.79 -29.41 -3.22
C GLN A 129 3.42 -28.72 -3.35
N PRO A 130 2.41 -29.08 -2.53
CA PRO A 130 1.10 -28.46 -2.56
C PRO A 130 1.18 -26.97 -2.24
N ILE A 131 0.45 -26.15 -3.01
CA ILE A 131 0.42 -24.69 -2.86
C ILE A 131 -1.02 -24.25 -2.61
N ILE A 132 -1.20 -23.37 -1.63
CA ILE A 132 -2.43 -22.62 -1.38
C ILE A 132 -2.11 -21.13 -1.42
N LEU A 133 -2.96 -20.36 -2.06
CA LEU A 133 -2.94 -18.89 -2.06
C LEU A 133 -4.21 -18.39 -1.36
N ILE A 134 -4.07 -17.34 -0.55
CA ILE A 134 -5.19 -16.68 0.12
C ILE A 134 -5.30 -15.24 -0.39
N ALA A 135 -6.54 -14.83 -0.67
CA ALA A 135 -6.89 -13.48 -1.10
C ALA A 135 -8.09 -12.95 -0.31
N ASN A 136 -8.14 -11.64 -0.04
CA ASN A 136 -9.35 -10.99 0.50
C ASN A 136 -10.34 -10.63 -0.60
N ASP A 137 -9.85 -10.23 -1.78
CA ASP A 137 -10.65 -10.08 -2.99
C ASP A 137 -10.06 -10.90 -4.14
N SER A 138 -10.90 -11.66 -4.84
CA SER A 138 -10.43 -12.31 -6.07
C SER A 138 -10.09 -11.27 -7.12
N TYR A 139 -10.76 -10.13 -7.23
CA TYR A 139 -10.46 -9.13 -8.27
C TYR A 139 -9.02 -8.58 -8.18
N GLY A 140 -8.42 -8.50 -6.98
CA GLY A 140 -7.01 -8.07 -6.78
C GLY A 140 -5.96 -9.06 -7.32
N ILE A 141 -6.30 -10.35 -7.43
CA ILE A 141 -5.37 -11.37 -7.94
C ILE A 141 -5.16 -11.21 -9.45
N ALA A 142 -3.88 -11.24 -9.87
CA ALA A 142 -3.46 -11.20 -11.27
C ALA A 142 -4.15 -12.31 -12.10
N LYS A 143 -4.54 -11.99 -13.34
CA LYS A 143 -5.33 -12.89 -14.19
C LYS A 143 -4.59 -14.19 -14.48
N GLU A 144 -3.28 -14.11 -14.63
CA GLU A 144 -2.34 -15.19 -14.91
C GLU A 144 -2.27 -16.18 -13.74
N LEU A 145 -2.32 -15.68 -12.49
CA LEU A 145 -2.39 -16.53 -11.29
C LEU A 145 -3.75 -17.23 -11.18
N LYS A 146 -4.86 -16.52 -11.44
CA LYS A 146 -6.21 -17.14 -11.45
C LYS A 146 -6.34 -18.27 -12.46
N SER A 147 -5.70 -18.14 -13.62
CA SER A 147 -5.78 -19.13 -14.70
C SER A 147 -5.01 -20.42 -14.44
N VAL A 148 -4.17 -20.48 -13.39
CA VAL A 148 -3.41 -21.69 -13.02
C VAL A 148 -3.84 -22.28 -11.68
N CYS A 149 -4.88 -21.74 -11.04
CA CYS A 149 -5.33 -22.17 -9.71
C CYS A 149 -6.79 -22.64 -9.71
N GLU A 150 -7.07 -23.73 -9.00
CA GLU A 150 -8.43 -24.15 -8.65
C GLU A 150 -9.01 -23.17 -7.60
N GLN A 151 -10.17 -22.57 -7.89
CA GLN A 151 -10.71 -21.43 -7.14
C GLN A 151 -11.78 -21.86 -6.13
N VAL A 152 -11.56 -21.55 -4.85
CA VAL A 152 -12.48 -21.90 -3.75
C VAL A 152 -12.96 -20.63 -3.03
N GLN A 153 -14.25 -20.35 -3.17
CA GLN A 153 -14.88 -19.19 -2.54
C GLN A 153 -15.28 -19.49 -1.10
N PHE A 154 -14.73 -18.72 -0.16
CA PHE A 154 -15.28 -18.58 1.19
C PHE A 154 -16.29 -17.43 1.21
N ARG A 155 -17.43 -17.65 1.87
CA ARG A 155 -18.51 -16.67 2.03
C ARG A 155 -18.60 -16.18 3.47
N ALA A 156 -19.18 -14.99 3.64
CA ALA A 156 -19.53 -14.46 4.95
C ALA A 156 -20.43 -15.45 5.70
N LEU A 157 -20.18 -15.62 6.99
CA LEU A 157 -20.99 -16.49 7.83
C LEU A 157 -22.36 -15.84 8.10
N THR A 158 -23.38 -16.66 8.35
CA THR A 158 -24.69 -16.13 8.78
C THR A 158 -24.61 -15.73 10.26
N ALA A 159 -25.38 -14.71 10.67
CA ALA A 159 -25.41 -14.28 12.07
C ALA A 159 -25.72 -15.46 13.01
N LYS A 160 -26.71 -16.30 12.67
CA LYS A 160 -27.01 -17.53 13.42
C LYS A 160 -25.81 -18.46 13.57
N THR A 161 -25.04 -18.67 12.49
CA THR A 161 -23.83 -19.51 12.51
C THR A 161 -22.74 -18.94 13.44
N ILE A 162 -22.65 -17.61 13.55
CA ILE A 162 -21.74 -16.96 14.48
C ILE A 162 -22.28 -17.08 15.91
N SER A 163 -23.54 -16.70 16.17
CA SER A 163 -24.13 -16.73 17.52
C SER A 163 -24.12 -18.13 18.12
N ASP A 164 -24.38 -19.17 17.31
CA ASP A 164 -24.32 -20.56 17.76
C ASP A 164 -22.90 -20.94 18.22
N HIS A 165 -21.86 -20.54 17.49
CA HIS A 165 -20.47 -20.82 17.88
C HIS A 165 -19.99 -19.97 19.06
N LEU A 166 -20.42 -18.70 19.16
CA LEU A 166 -20.13 -17.86 20.32
C LEU A 166 -20.78 -18.45 21.59
N ARG A 167 -21.97 -19.06 21.50
CA ARG A 167 -22.62 -19.78 22.60
C ARG A 167 -21.79 -20.97 23.08
N ASP A 168 -21.23 -21.75 22.15
CA ASP A 168 -20.31 -22.85 22.47
C ASP A 168 -19.07 -22.32 23.22
N ILE A 169 -18.49 -21.20 22.77
CA ILE A 169 -17.31 -20.59 23.43
C ILE A 169 -17.67 -20.04 24.82
N CYS A 170 -18.79 -19.34 24.99
CA CYS A 170 -19.27 -18.91 26.31
C CYS A 170 -19.42 -20.09 27.27
N SER A 171 -19.91 -21.24 26.79
CA SER A 171 -20.06 -22.46 27.59
C SER A 171 -18.72 -23.09 28.00
N LEU A 172 -17.67 -22.91 27.19
CA LEU A 172 -16.31 -23.39 27.47
C LEU A 172 -15.53 -22.48 28.43
N GLU A 173 -15.89 -21.20 28.53
CA GLU A 173 -15.28 -20.21 29.43
C GLU A 173 -16.12 -19.96 30.71
N ASP A 174 -17.19 -20.73 30.94
CA ASP A 174 -18.20 -20.57 32.01
C ASP A 174 -18.84 -19.16 32.08
N LEU A 175 -19.00 -18.53 30.92
CA LEU A 175 -19.54 -17.17 30.80
C LEU A 175 -21.04 -17.17 30.54
N LYS A 176 -21.76 -16.43 31.40
CA LYS A 176 -23.20 -16.23 31.28
C LYS A 176 -23.47 -15.05 30.33
N CYS A 177 -23.85 -15.38 29.11
CA CYS A 177 -24.21 -14.44 28.04
C CYS A 177 -25.66 -14.65 27.61
N SER A 178 -26.38 -13.59 27.26
CA SER A 178 -27.76 -13.70 26.76
C SER A 178 -27.81 -14.00 25.25
N GLU A 179 -28.87 -14.68 24.81
CA GLU A 179 -29.10 -14.92 23.37
C GLU A 179 -29.25 -13.61 22.58
N SER A 180 -29.84 -12.57 23.18
CA SER A 180 -29.93 -11.21 22.59
C SER A 180 -28.54 -10.64 22.31
N THR A 181 -27.65 -10.68 23.30
CA THR A 181 -26.25 -10.24 23.16
C THR A 181 -25.50 -11.03 22.09
N LEU A 182 -25.63 -12.36 22.06
CA LEU A 182 -24.94 -13.19 21.07
C LEU A 182 -25.42 -12.91 19.64
N ALA A 183 -26.72 -12.60 19.46
CA ALA A 183 -27.27 -12.17 18.18
C ALA A 183 -26.76 -10.78 17.78
N GLU A 184 -26.76 -9.79 18.69
CA GLU A 184 -26.25 -8.43 18.43
C GLU A 184 -24.77 -8.45 17.99
N ILE A 185 -23.91 -9.19 18.71
CA ILE A 185 -22.49 -9.34 18.34
C ILE A 185 -22.36 -9.99 16.96
N ALA A 186 -23.16 -11.03 16.68
CA ALA A 186 -23.11 -11.74 15.41
C ALA A 186 -23.57 -10.90 14.20
N GLU A 187 -24.61 -10.08 14.38
CA GLU A 187 -25.11 -9.16 13.36
C GLU A 187 -24.12 -8.00 13.12
N GLY A 188 -23.68 -7.33 14.19
CA GLY A 188 -22.71 -6.23 14.13
C GLY A 188 -21.31 -6.64 13.67
N SER A 189 -21.00 -7.93 13.57
CA SER A 189 -19.74 -8.41 12.96
C SER A 189 -19.85 -8.74 11.47
N GLY A 190 -21.02 -8.58 10.84
CA GLY A 190 -21.16 -8.59 9.37
C GLY A 190 -20.69 -9.88 8.67
N GLY A 191 -20.67 -11.00 9.40
CA GLY A 191 -20.20 -12.31 8.94
C GLY A 191 -18.70 -12.62 9.17
N ASP A 192 -17.94 -11.76 9.86
CA ASP A 192 -16.54 -11.98 10.28
C ASP A 192 -16.49 -12.62 11.69
N MET A 193 -16.01 -13.87 11.77
CA MET A 193 -15.92 -14.62 13.03
C MET A 193 -14.85 -14.06 13.98
N ARG A 194 -13.73 -13.59 13.43
CA ARG A 194 -12.62 -13.05 14.22
C ARG A 194 -13.03 -11.73 14.89
N SER A 195 -13.78 -10.88 14.18
CA SER A 195 -14.42 -9.69 14.72
C SER A 195 -15.38 -10.06 15.86
N ALA A 196 -16.26 -11.03 15.63
CA ALA A 196 -17.28 -11.44 16.61
C ALA A 196 -16.65 -11.99 17.90
N LEU A 197 -15.64 -12.84 17.77
CA LEU A 197 -14.91 -13.40 18.91
C LEU A 197 -14.11 -12.34 19.68
N ASN A 198 -13.54 -11.34 18.99
CA ASN A 198 -12.90 -10.20 19.63
C ASN A 198 -13.89 -9.31 20.39
N LYS A 199 -15.09 -9.05 19.82
CA LYS A 199 -16.17 -8.32 20.50
C LYS A 199 -16.63 -9.07 21.76
N LEU A 200 -16.81 -10.39 21.68
CA LEU A 200 -17.17 -11.22 22.84
C LEU A 200 -16.09 -11.19 23.93
N TYR A 201 -14.82 -11.36 23.56
CA TYR A 201 -13.69 -11.29 24.49
C TYR A 201 -13.56 -9.91 25.15
N ALA A 202 -13.75 -8.82 24.38
CA ALA A 202 -13.76 -7.46 24.92
C ALA A 202 -14.90 -7.25 25.92
N ALA A 203 -16.07 -7.82 25.67
CA ALA A 203 -17.20 -7.78 26.60
C ALA A 203 -16.90 -8.59 27.88
N SER A 204 -16.30 -9.79 27.79
CA SER A 204 -16.01 -10.64 28.96
C SER A 204 -14.90 -10.10 29.86
N LEU A 205 -14.08 -9.17 29.38
CA LEU A 205 -13.13 -8.42 30.23
C LEU A 205 -13.82 -7.40 31.16
N GLY A 206 -15.13 -7.15 31.00
CA GLY A 206 -15.90 -6.19 31.78
C GLY A 206 -16.54 -6.74 33.06
N GLU A 207 -17.19 -7.91 33.00
CA GLU A 207 -17.83 -8.60 34.14
C GLU A 207 -17.94 -10.12 33.90
N ASP A 208 -17.97 -10.93 34.96
CA ASP A 208 -18.26 -12.38 34.92
C ASP A 208 -19.70 -12.71 34.45
N THR A 209 -20.58 -11.71 34.38
CA THR A 209 -21.94 -11.84 33.85
C THR A 209 -22.22 -10.79 32.78
N LEU A 210 -22.31 -11.22 31.52
CA LEU A 210 -22.64 -10.36 30.39
C LEU A 210 -24.12 -10.00 30.40
N ARG A 211 -24.47 -8.94 31.12
CA ARG A 211 -25.76 -8.25 31.01
C ARG A 211 -25.75 -7.30 29.81
N GLU A 212 -26.92 -7.07 29.22
CA GLU A 212 -27.13 -6.24 28.02
C GLU A 212 -26.50 -4.83 28.13
N ALA A 213 -26.36 -4.30 29.35
CA ALA A 213 -25.66 -3.04 29.63
C ALA A 213 -24.16 -3.04 29.27
N ALA A 214 -23.43 -4.14 29.46
CA ALA A 214 -21.99 -4.22 29.13
C ALA A 214 -21.76 -4.22 27.61
N VAL A 215 -22.71 -4.78 26.86
CA VAL A 215 -22.69 -4.84 25.40
C VAL A 215 -23.01 -3.47 24.81
N SER A 216 -23.85 -2.65 25.47
CA SER A 216 -24.03 -1.24 25.09
C SER A 216 -22.73 -0.45 25.05
N THR A 217 -21.74 -0.78 25.89
CA THR A 217 -20.39 -0.17 25.82
C THR A 217 -19.56 -0.66 24.63
N ALA A 218 -19.73 -1.92 24.21
CA ALA A 218 -19.03 -2.49 23.05
C ALA A 218 -19.70 -2.15 21.70
N SER A 219 -21.02 -1.96 21.68
CA SER A 219 -21.78 -1.49 20.50
C SER A 219 -21.73 0.03 20.34
N LYS A 220 -21.47 0.79 21.42
CA LYS A 220 -21.03 2.20 21.32
C LYS A 220 -19.65 2.37 20.69
N ASP A 221 -18.84 1.30 20.60
CA ASP A 221 -17.57 1.29 19.86
C ASP A 221 -17.73 0.75 18.41
N GLU A 222 -18.98 0.62 17.92
CA GLU A 222 -19.22 0.76 16.48
C GLU A 222 -18.99 2.23 16.11
N ARG A 223 -17.73 2.55 15.80
CA ARG A 223 -17.34 3.83 15.19
C ARG A 223 -18.34 4.17 14.10
N ALA A 224 -19.03 5.30 14.28
CA ALA A 224 -20.01 5.78 13.31
C ALA A 224 -19.41 5.74 11.90
N SER A 225 -20.18 5.34 10.91
CA SER A 225 -19.66 5.27 9.56
C SER A 225 -19.52 6.67 8.97
N ILE A 226 -18.58 6.83 8.04
CA ILE A 226 -18.50 8.05 7.22
C ILE A 226 -19.80 8.29 6.43
N PHE A 227 -20.54 7.22 6.11
CA PHE A 227 -21.88 7.30 5.53
C PHE A 227 -22.92 7.91 6.50
N ASP A 228 -22.84 7.57 7.78
CA ASP A 228 -23.75 8.08 8.81
C ASP A 228 -23.49 9.57 9.07
N LEU A 229 -22.22 10.00 9.02
CA LEU A 229 -21.85 11.41 9.08
C LEU A 229 -22.43 12.19 7.90
N VAL A 230 -22.19 11.76 6.66
CA VAL A 230 -22.68 12.46 5.46
C VAL A 230 -24.21 12.51 5.42
N GLY A 231 -24.87 11.41 5.79
CA GLY A 231 -26.33 11.37 5.95
C GLY A 231 -26.82 12.33 7.05
N SER A 232 -26.13 12.38 8.19
CA SER A 232 -26.48 13.27 9.31
C SER A 232 -26.24 14.74 8.99
N VAL A 233 -25.13 15.10 8.33
CA VAL A 233 -24.83 16.48 7.92
C VAL A 233 -25.91 17.03 7.00
N LEU A 234 -26.46 16.23 6.09
CA LEU A 234 -27.44 16.72 5.12
C LEU A 234 -28.90 16.62 5.60
N LYS A 235 -29.17 15.87 6.68
CA LYS A 235 -30.51 15.62 7.23
C LYS A 235 -30.77 16.26 8.60
N SER A 236 -29.77 16.29 9.48
CA SER A 236 -29.90 16.75 10.88
C SER A 236 -29.46 18.20 11.05
N ARG A 237 -29.97 18.84 12.10
CA ARG A 237 -29.54 20.17 12.58
C ARG A 237 -28.96 20.12 14.00
N GLU A 238 -28.56 18.95 14.46
CA GLU A 238 -27.99 18.75 15.80
C GLU A 238 -26.47 18.95 15.77
N ASP A 239 -26.02 20.20 15.84
CA ASP A 239 -24.60 20.59 15.78
C ASP A 239 -23.70 19.79 16.76
N GLN A 240 -24.18 19.57 17.99
CA GLN A 240 -23.47 18.78 18.99
C GLN A 240 -23.31 17.31 18.56
N ARG A 241 -24.35 16.70 17.98
CA ARG A 241 -24.30 15.31 17.51
C ARG A 241 -23.37 15.18 16.30
N LEU A 242 -23.36 16.15 15.38
CA LEU A 242 -22.41 16.18 14.25
C LEU A 242 -20.95 16.24 14.72
N MET A 243 -20.65 17.08 15.72
CA MET A 243 -19.32 17.17 16.29
C MET A 243 -18.91 15.88 17.04
N GLN A 244 -19.83 15.23 17.77
CA GLN A 244 -19.58 13.93 18.40
C GLN A 244 -19.32 12.83 17.36
N LEU A 245 -20.18 12.69 16.35
CA LEU A 245 -20.01 11.76 15.22
C LEU A 245 -18.61 11.91 14.58
N SER A 246 -18.15 13.15 14.39
CA SER A 246 -16.81 13.42 13.81
C SER A 246 -15.62 12.98 14.67
N ALA A 247 -15.84 12.75 15.98
CA ALA A 247 -14.83 12.22 16.90
C ALA A 247 -14.95 10.69 17.07
N GLU A 248 -16.15 10.12 16.83
CA GLU A 248 -16.39 8.67 16.76
C GLU A 248 -15.78 8.03 15.49
N ILE A 249 -15.62 8.82 14.43
CA ILE A 249 -15.09 8.41 13.12
C ILE A 249 -13.55 8.42 13.10
N SER A 250 -12.95 7.36 12.54
CA SER A 250 -11.48 7.24 12.41
C SER A 250 -10.88 7.89 11.16
N GLU A 251 -11.68 8.53 10.32
CA GLU A 251 -11.23 9.27 9.14
C GLU A 251 -10.68 10.65 9.51
N THR A 252 -9.67 11.14 8.78
CA THR A 252 -9.12 12.48 8.98
C THR A 252 -10.04 13.56 8.41
N PRO A 253 -9.95 14.83 8.89
CA PRO A 253 -10.80 15.92 8.39
C PRO A 253 -10.70 16.18 6.88
N ASP A 254 -9.56 15.92 6.25
CA ASP A 254 -9.43 16.02 4.79
C ASP A 254 -10.20 14.92 4.06
N VAL A 255 -10.27 13.70 4.60
CA VAL A 255 -11.10 12.63 4.05
C VAL A 255 -12.57 12.94 4.29
N MET A 256 -12.95 13.34 5.51
CA MET A 256 -14.33 13.74 5.84
C MET A 256 -14.83 14.86 4.91
N SER A 257 -14.03 15.90 4.69
CA SER A 257 -14.37 17.01 3.79
C SER A 257 -14.68 16.53 2.36
N GLN A 258 -13.93 15.55 1.84
CA GLN A 258 -14.15 14.98 0.49
C GLN A 258 -15.43 14.13 0.39
N TRP A 259 -15.83 13.46 1.47
CA TRP A 259 -17.11 12.76 1.54
C TRP A 259 -18.30 13.72 1.61
N ILE A 260 -18.16 14.80 2.38
CA ILE A 260 -19.18 15.86 2.47
C ILE A 260 -19.24 16.66 1.14
N GLU A 261 -18.12 16.84 0.43
CA GLU A 261 -18.04 17.45 -0.92
C GLU A 261 -18.91 16.72 -1.95
N GLU A 262 -18.85 15.38 -1.97
CA GLU A 262 -19.69 14.54 -2.85
C GLU A 262 -21.15 14.56 -2.36
N GLY A 263 -21.40 14.51 -1.04
CA GLY A 263 -22.73 14.65 -0.46
C GLY A 263 -23.43 15.96 -0.84
N ALA A 264 -22.72 17.09 -0.71
CA ALA A 264 -23.22 18.42 -1.03
C ALA A 264 -23.59 18.58 -2.52
N SER A 265 -23.02 17.78 -3.41
CA SER A 265 -23.37 17.78 -4.84
C SER A 265 -24.83 17.38 -5.10
N TYR A 266 -25.45 16.59 -4.20
CA TYR A 266 -26.83 16.15 -4.30
C TYR A 266 -27.86 17.16 -3.81
N ILE A 267 -27.44 18.26 -3.15
CA ILE A 267 -28.33 19.36 -2.76
C ILE A 267 -28.93 19.98 -4.03
N GLN A 268 -30.25 19.95 -4.16
CA GLN A 268 -30.93 20.33 -5.40
C GLN A 268 -30.88 21.85 -5.62
N ASN A 269 -31.14 22.61 -4.56
CA ASN A 269 -31.13 24.06 -4.59
C ASN A 269 -29.71 24.61 -4.81
N GLU A 270 -29.49 25.30 -5.93
CA GLU A 270 -28.19 25.83 -6.32
C GLU A 270 -27.61 26.82 -5.31
N LYS A 271 -28.43 27.69 -4.70
CA LYS A 271 -27.95 28.66 -3.70
C LYS A 271 -27.46 27.97 -2.44
N LYS A 272 -28.21 26.98 -1.95
CA LYS A 272 -27.82 26.13 -0.81
C LYS A 272 -26.56 25.34 -1.11
N ARG A 273 -26.48 24.72 -2.29
CA ARG A 273 -25.30 23.97 -2.75
C ARG A 273 -24.07 24.86 -2.84
N ALA A 274 -24.19 26.07 -3.38
CA ALA A 274 -23.11 27.05 -3.41
C ALA A 274 -22.66 27.48 -1.99
N GLN A 275 -23.60 27.67 -1.07
CA GLN A 275 -23.30 27.99 0.32
C GLN A 275 -22.61 26.81 1.06
N ALA A 276 -23.04 25.57 0.81
CA ALA A 276 -22.38 24.36 1.31
C ALA A 276 -20.93 24.27 0.82
N TYR A 277 -20.69 24.51 -0.48
CA TYR A 277 -19.33 24.56 -1.03
C TYR A 277 -18.51 25.74 -0.50
N HIS A 278 -19.12 26.88 -0.16
CA HIS A 278 -18.43 27.98 0.50
C HIS A 278 -17.87 27.56 1.86
N TYR A 279 -18.68 26.90 2.71
CA TYR A 279 -18.21 26.40 4.01
C TYR A 279 -17.13 25.30 3.89
N LEU A 280 -17.27 24.37 2.93
CA LEU A 280 -16.25 23.38 2.62
C LEU A 280 -14.93 24.03 2.16
N SER A 281 -15.00 25.06 1.31
CA SER A 281 -13.84 25.84 0.87
C SER A 281 -13.16 26.56 2.05
N GLN A 282 -13.92 27.12 3.00
CA GLN A 282 -13.33 27.70 4.21
C GLN A 282 -12.68 26.62 5.10
N SER A 283 -13.29 25.44 5.23
CA SER A 283 -12.69 24.31 5.96
C SER A 283 -11.35 23.86 5.37
N ASP A 284 -11.28 23.71 4.04
CA ASP A 284 -10.05 23.30 3.32
C ASP A 284 -8.86 24.25 3.61
N ILE A 285 -9.12 25.56 3.78
CA ILE A 285 -8.10 26.54 4.20
C ILE A 285 -7.53 26.19 5.59
N TYR A 286 -8.37 25.78 6.56
CA TYR A 286 -7.91 25.36 7.88
C TYR A 286 -7.17 24.03 7.85
N ILE A 287 -7.59 23.09 6.98
CA ILE A 287 -6.91 21.81 6.74
C ILE A 287 -5.51 22.06 6.15
N GLY A 288 -5.40 22.88 5.09
CA GLY A 288 -4.11 23.26 4.51
C GLY A 288 -3.19 24.04 5.46
N ARG A 289 -3.76 24.93 6.30
CA ARG A 289 -3.02 25.59 7.40
C ARG A 289 -2.55 24.61 8.47
N THR A 290 -3.31 23.53 8.74
CA THR A 290 -2.90 22.48 9.67
C THR A 290 -1.66 21.77 9.17
N PHE A 291 -1.68 21.27 7.92
CA PHE A 291 -0.54 20.54 7.35
C PHE A 291 0.70 21.42 7.17
N SER A 292 0.54 22.67 6.72
CA SER A 292 1.67 23.59 6.52
C SER A 292 2.31 24.11 7.83
N ARG A 293 1.57 24.16 8.94
CA ARG A 293 2.06 24.63 10.26
C ARG A 293 2.25 23.52 11.29
N GLN A 294 1.87 22.28 10.97
CA GLN A 294 1.78 21.14 11.88
C GLN A 294 0.93 21.42 13.15
N TYR A 295 -0.05 22.35 13.06
CA TYR A 295 -0.83 22.82 14.20
C TYR A 295 -2.26 22.24 14.20
N TYR A 296 -2.38 21.02 14.71
CA TYR A 296 -3.59 20.19 14.63
C TYR A 296 -4.83 20.73 15.36
N THR A 297 -4.69 21.70 16.27
CA THR A 297 -5.84 22.39 16.89
C THR A 297 -6.77 23.04 15.87
N LEU A 298 -6.25 23.40 14.68
CA LEU A 298 -7.04 23.97 13.58
C LEU A 298 -8.08 23.00 13.00
N TRP A 299 -7.92 21.68 13.20
CA TRP A 299 -8.92 20.69 12.80
C TRP A 299 -10.28 20.91 13.48
N ARG A 300 -10.33 21.46 14.71
CA ARG A 300 -11.61 21.79 15.36
C ARG A 300 -12.41 22.83 14.57
N TYR A 301 -11.72 23.81 13.97
CA TYR A 301 -12.34 24.86 13.15
C TYR A 301 -12.71 24.33 11.76
N ALA A 302 -11.85 23.50 11.16
CA ALA A 302 -12.17 22.79 9.92
C ALA A 302 -13.43 21.93 10.06
N SER A 303 -13.51 21.11 11.11
CA SER A 303 -14.66 20.24 11.41
C SER A 303 -15.93 21.05 11.64
N ALA A 304 -15.89 22.11 12.45
CA ALA A 304 -17.05 22.98 12.65
C ALA A 304 -17.55 23.59 11.31
N LEU A 305 -16.64 24.07 10.45
CA LEU A 305 -17.02 24.65 9.17
C LEU A 305 -17.61 23.63 8.19
N MET A 306 -16.98 22.45 8.02
CA MET A 306 -17.47 21.44 7.07
C MET A 306 -18.72 20.70 7.55
N LEU A 307 -18.94 20.58 8.86
CA LEU A 307 -20.08 19.86 9.42
C LEU A 307 -21.26 20.82 9.63
N ILE A 308 -21.10 21.80 10.54
CA ILE A 308 -22.17 22.71 10.93
C ILE A 308 -22.48 23.67 9.79
N GLY A 309 -21.46 24.19 9.08
CA GLY A 309 -21.67 25.07 7.94
C GLY A 309 -22.43 24.39 6.79
N THR A 310 -22.03 23.17 6.41
CA THR A 310 -22.74 22.43 5.37
C THR A 310 -24.13 21.97 5.81
N ALA A 311 -24.32 21.57 7.07
CA ALA A 311 -25.65 21.22 7.60
C ALA A 311 -26.60 22.43 7.62
N TYR A 312 -26.10 23.59 8.07
CA TYR A 312 -26.83 24.86 8.03
C TYR A 312 -27.26 25.20 6.59
N ALA A 313 -26.37 25.04 5.60
CA ALA A 313 -26.68 25.29 4.20
C ALA A 313 -27.65 24.26 3.59
N ALA A 314 -27.58 22.99 3.99
CA ALA A 314 -28.45 21.92 3.49
C ALA A 314 -29.89 22.01 4.04
N GLU A 315 -30.08 22.65 5.20
CA GLU A 315 -31.36 22.89 5.87
C GLU A 315 -32.18 21.64 6.23
N GLY A 316 -31.65 20.44 6.03
CA GLY A 316 -32.37 19.17 6.20
C GLY A 316 -33.04 18.64 4.92
N GLU A 317 -32.63 19.09 3.71
CA GLU A 317 -33.10 18.50 2.44
C GLU A 317 -32.80 16.99 2.34
N GLY A 318 -31.80 16.49 3.07
CA GLY A 318 -31.39 15.09 3.06
C GLY A 318 -30.74 14.66 1.74
N ILE A 319 -30.61 13.35 1.55
CA ILE A 319 -30.10 12.74 0.32
C ILE A 319 -31.09 11.68 -0.12
N SER A 320 -31.67 11.83 -1.31
CA SER A 320 -32.49 10.79 -1.96
C SER A 320 -31.64 9.78 -2.73
N ALA A 321 -30.43 10.18 -3.13
CA ALA A 321 -29.44 9.33 -3.78
C ALA A 321 -28.63 8.50 -2.77
N ARG A 322 -28.12 7.35 -3.22
CA ARG A 322 -27.15 6.57 -2.46
C ARG A 322 -25.84 7.34 -2.36
N ILE A 323 -25.28 7.46 -1.14
CA ILE A 323 -23.95 8.04 -0.93
C ILE A 323 -22.91 7.17 -1.65
N MET A 324 -22.18 7.77 -2.59
CA MET A 324 -21.11 7.13 -3.37
C MET A 324 -19.74 7.60 -2.88
N PRO A 325 -18.66 6.81 -3.07
CA PRO A 325 -17.30 7.26 -2.78
C PRO A 325 -16.92 8.51 -3.59
N PRO A 326 -16.14 9.45 -3.02
CA PRO A 326 -15.84 10.73 -3.66
C PRO A 326 -15.30 10.59 -5.09
N SER A 327 -15.99 11.22 -6.04
CA SER A 327 -15.60 11.22 -7.45
C SER A 327 -14.19 11.80 -7.66
N ARG A 328 -13.78 12.70 -6.76
CA ARG A 328 -12.44 13.27 -6.64
C ARG A 328 -11.33 12.21 -6.55
N TRP A 329 -11.54 11.10 -5.84
CA TRP A 329 -10.52 10.04 -5.74
C TRP A 329 -10.23 9.37 -7.08
N ARG A 330 -11.30 9.06 -7.84
CA ARG A 330 -11.18 8.47 -9.19
C ARG A 330 -10.50 9.46 -10.16
N LYS A 331 -10.91 10.73 -10.10
CA LYS A 331 -10.29 11.82 -10.89
C LYS A 331 -8.80 11.98 -10.56
N MET A 332 -8.44 12.01 -9.28
CA MET A 332 -7.05 12.10 -8.80
C MET A 332 -6.22 10.88 -9.22
N ALA A 333 -6.75 9.66 -9.12
CA ALA A 333 -6.06 8.45 -9.56
C ALA A 333 -5.74 8.48 -11.06
N GLY A 334 -6.70 8.89 -11.91
CA GLY A 334 -6.45 9.08 -13.35
C GLY A 334 -5.45 10.20 -13.64
N ALA A 335 -5.60 11.34 -12.96
CA ALA A 335 -4.73 12.50 -13.12
C ALA A 335 -3.28 12.25 -12.68
N ARG A 336 -3.02 11.32 -11.73
CA ARG A 336 -1.66 10.93 -11.34
C ARG A 336 -0.84 10.41 -12.52
N LYS A 337 -1.39 9.53 -13.37
CA LYS A 337 -0.65 9.04 -14.55
C LYS A 337 -0.36 10.17 -15.53
N GLN A 338 -1.36 11.00 -15.84
CA GLN A 338 -1.20 12.14 -16.75
C GLN A 338 -0.18 13.17 -16.23
N LYS A 339 -0.22 13.49 -14.93
CA LYS A 339 0.76 14.37 -14.27
C LYS A 339 2.16 13.78 -14.31
N SER A 340 2.32 12.46 -14.11
CA SER A 340 3.62 11.81 -14.18
C SER A 340 4.23 11.89 -15.58
N ILE A 341 3.46 11.61 -16.62
CA ILE A 341 3.91 11.73 -18.02
C ILE A 341 4.27 13.19 -18.34
N ARG A 342 3.37 14.13 -18.03
CA ARG A 342 3.60 15.56 -18.25
C ARG A 342 4.86 16.07 -17.56
N ASN A 343 5.11 15.64 -16.32
CA ASN A 343 6.32 16.00 -15.59
C ASN A 343 7.57 15.37 -16.24
N SER A 344 7.49 14.14 -16.75
CA SER A 344 8.60 13.50 -17.50
C SER A 344 8.94 14.30 -18.75
N VAL A 345 7.94 14.59 -19.58
CA VAL A 345 8.02 15.42 -20.79
C VAL A 345 8.73 16.74 -20.51
N PHE A 346 8.22 17.54 -19.56
CA PHE A 346 8.79 18.88 -19.33
C PHE A 346 10.13 18.85 -18.59
N ASN A 347 10.45 17.81 -17.82
CA ASN A 347 11.79 17.64 -17.24
C ASN A 347 12.82 17.28 -18.32
N ASN A 348 12.51 16.34 -19.23
CA ASN A 348 13.36 16.02 -20.38
C ASN A 348 13.63 17.27 -21.24
N LEU A 349 12.57 17.99 -21.61
CA LEU A 349 12.69 19.24 -22.36
C LEU A 349 13.49 20.31 -21.58
N SER A 350 13.33 20.37 -20.25
CA SER A 350 14.04 21.32 -19.39
C SER A 350 15.55 21.06 -19.34
N GLU A 351 15.94 19.79 -19.19
CA GLU A 351 17.35 19.37 -19.23
C GLU A 351 17.98 19.68 -20.59
N LYS A 352 17.24 19.44 -21.69
CA LYS A 352 17.76 19.54 -23.05
C LYS A 352 17.79 20.96 -23.63
N TYR A 353 16.81 21.80 -23.31
CA TYR A 353 16.74 23.18 -23.79
C TYR A 353 17.19 24.20 -22.73
N HIS A 354 17.69 23.73 -21.58
CA HIS A 354 18.18 24.55 -20.45
C HIS A 354 17.19 25.64 -19.98
N MET A 355 15.89 25.34 -20.05
CA MET A 355 14.78 26.24 -19.70
C MET A 355 13.93 25.62 -18.58
N PRO A 356 13.38 26.39 -17.61
CA PRO A 356 12.52 25.83 -16.58
C PRO A 356 11.31 25.07 -17.14
N ALA A 357 11.01 23.91 -16.56
CA ALA A 357 9.90 23.04 -16.97
C ALA A 357 8.53 23.76 -16.92
N ASP A 358 8.32 24.69 -15.98
CA ASP A 358 7.10 25.49 -15.89
C ASP A 358 6.98 26.47 -17.07
N THR A 359 8.06 27.18 -17.45
CA THR A 359 8.10 28.07 -18.64
C THR A 359 7.81 27.29 -19.93
N LEU A 360 8.42 26.12 -20.09
CA LEU A 360 8.17 25.25 -21.25
C LEU A 360 6.70 24.79 -21.33
N ARG A 361 6.06 24.56 -20.19
CA ARG A 361 4.64 24.16 -20.10
C ARG A 361 3.69 25.33 -20.33
N ASP A 362 3.94 26.48 -19.72
CA ASP A 362 2.96 27.55 -19.64
C ASP A 362 3.05 28.50 -20.86
N ASP A 363 4.26 28.73 -21.39
CA ASP A 363 4.49 29.65 -22.51
C ASP A 363 4.70 28.93 -23.86
N TYR A 364 5.38 27.76 -23.87
CA TYR A 364 5.86 27.12 -25.11
C TYR A 364 5.13 25.85 -25.53
N ILE A 365 4.22 25.29 -24.72
CA ILE A 365 3.57 23.99 -25.00
C ILE A 365 2.95 23.92 -26.40
N ASN A 366 2.30 24.99 -26.86
CA ASN A 366 1.67 25.04 -28.18
C ASN A 366 2.69 25.00 -29.33
N LEU A 367 3.83 25.68 -29.21
CA LEU A 367 4.89 25.62 -30.22
C LEU A 367 5.55 24.24 -30.24
N ILE A 368 5.76 23.65 -29.07
CA ILE A 368 6.33 22.30 -28.92
C ILE A 368 5.40 21.27 -29.57
N SER A 369 4.07 21.37 -29.36
CA SER A 369 3.09 20.52 -30.05
C SER A 369 3.20 20.63 -31.57
N VAL A 370 3.26 21.85 -32.13
CA VAL A 370 3.37 22.05 -33.60
C VAL A 370 4.66 21.45 -34.16
N LEU A 371 5.80 21.60 -33.48
CA LEU A 371 7.07 21.01 -33.89
C LEU A 371 7.04 19.47 -33.85
N ILE A 372 6.35 18.89 -32.86
CA ILE A 372 6.16 17.44 -32.73
C ILE A 372 5.16 16.91 -33.77
N GLU A 373 4.13 17.66 -34.14
CA GLU A 373 3.18 17.26 -35.17
C GLU A 373 3.80 17.24 -36.57
N ASP A 374 4.65 18.22 -36.88
CA ASP A 374 5.37 18.34 -38.16
C ASP A 374 6.41 17.21 -38.34
N ASN A 375 7.27 16.98 -37.34
CA ASN A 375 8.33 15.97 -37.42
C ASN A 375 8.47 15.13 -36.13
N PRO A 376 7.50 14.26 -35.81
CA PRO A 376 7.50 13.52 -34.53
C PRO A 376 8.68 12.55 -34.40
N ALA A 377 9.11 11.92 -35.50
CA ALA A 377 10.25 11.00 -35.48
C ALA A 377 11.59 11.73 -35.37
N GLY A 378 11.73 12.92 -35.98
CA GLY A 378 12.89 13.79 -35.80
C GLY A 378 13.00 14.29 -34.37
N PHE A 379 11.91 14.88 -33.87
CA PHE A 379 11.85 15.44 -32.52
C PHE A 379 12.11 14.39 -31.45
N ALA A 380 11.43 13.23 -31.50
CA ALA A 380 11.62 12.15 -30.53
C ALA A 380 13.04 11.55 -30.56
N ARG A 381 13.70 11.51 -31.72
CA ARG A 381 15.11 11.08 -31.84
C ARG A 381 16.05 12.13 -31.24
N GLU A 382 15.72 13.42 -31.36
CA GLU A 382 16.51 14.51 -30.77
C GLU A 382 16.36 14.56 -29.25
N THR A 383 15.13 14.48 -28.71
CA THR A 383 14.84 14.53 -27.26
C THR A 383 14.98 13.20 -26.53
N GLY A 384 15.08 12.08 -27.24
CA GLY A 384 15.06 10.75 -26.62
C GLY A 384 13.72 10.40 -25.96
N PHE A 385 12.61 11.03 -26.40
CA PHE A 385 11.28 10.79 -25.85
C PHE A 385 10.89 9.31 -25.90
N ASP A 386 10.20 8.85 -24.86
CA ASP A 386 9.57 7.53 -24.87
C ASP A 386 8.20 7.54 -25.58
N ARG A 387 7.54 6.38 -25.57
CA ARG A 387 6.22 6.21 -26.22
C ARG A 387 5.13 7.03 -25.54
N ASP A 388 5.07 7.03 -24.21
CA ASP A 388 4.02 7.70 -23.44
C ASP A 388 4.27 9.23 -23.46
N GLU A 389 5.53 9.67 -23.55
CA GLU A 389 5.92 11.07 -23.78
C GLU A 389 5.56 11.58 -25.19
N LEU A 390 5.70 10.76 -26.23
CA LEU A 390 5.27 11.12 -27.59
C LEU A 390 3.73 11.05 -27.76
N ASP A 391 3.06 10.09 -27.11
CA ASP A 391 1.58 9.99 -27.01
C ASP A 391 0.94 11.19 -26.28
N PHE A 392 1.69 11.85 -25.37
CA PHE A 392 1.23 13.06 -24.69
C PHE A 392 0.88 14.19 -25.66
N PHE A 393 1.60 14.32 -26.78
CA PHE A 393 1.34 15.33 -27.81
C PHE A 393 0.52 14.80 -28.98
N LEU A 394 0.87 13.62 -29.52
CA LEU A 394 0.23 13.10 -30.73
C LEU A 394 -1.18 12.54 -30.50
N HIS A 395 -1.51 12.16 -29.25
CA HIS A 395 -2.76 11.49 -28.87
C HIS A 395 -3.09 10.20 -29.65
N ASP A 396 -2.12 9.64 -30.38
CA ASP A 396 -2.21 8.40 -31.15
C ASP A 396 -1.17 7.37 -30.64
N LYS A 397 -1.65 6.50 -29.75
CA LYS A 397 -0.90 5.41 -29.13
C LYS A 397 -0.27 4.42 -30.10
N LYS A 398 -0.78 4.33 -31.33
CA LYS A 398 -0.27 3.42 -32.36
C LYS A 398 0.85 4.12 -33.11
N LYS A 399 0.61 5.33 -33.63
CA LYS A 399 1.62 6.16 -34.29
C LYS A 399 2.86 6.38 -33.40
N SER A 400 2.66 6.73 -32.12
CA SER A 400 3.77 6.87 -31.16
C SER A 400 4.52 5.57 -30.89
N ALA A 401 3.83 4.42 -30.86
CA ALA A 401 4.48 3.12 -30.66
C ALA A 401 5.33 2.69 -31.86
N ASP A 402 4.81 2.90 -33.08
CA ASP A 402 5.49 2.54 -34.32
C ASP A 402 6.75 3.41 -34.53
N ILE A 403 6.66 4.73 -34.34
CA ILE A 403 7.79 5.67 -34.42
C ILE A 403 8.93 5.30 -33.44
N ILE A 404 8.61 5.09 -32.16
CA ILE A 404 9.63 4.73 -31.15
C ILE A 404 10.24 3.34 -31.41
N LYS A 405 9.49 2.43 -32.05
CA LYS A 405 9.98 1.11 -32.46
C LYS A 405 10.94 1.20 -33.65
N GLU A 406 10.68 2.10 -34.60
CA GLU A 406 11.58 2.38 -35.72
C GLU A 406 12.90 3.02 -35.26
N ILE A 407 12.83 4.07 -34.43
CA ILE A 407 14.03 4.72 -33.84
C ILE A 407 14.90 3.68 -33.10
N LYS A 408 14.31 2.85 -32.24
CA LYS A 408 15.03 1.78 -31.52
C LYS A 408 15.57 0.66 -32.41
N LYS A 409 15.08 0.53 -33.65
CA LYS A 409 15.63 -0.40 -34.65
C LYS A 409 16.84 0.23 -35.32
N GLU A 410 16.74 1.49 -35.76
CA GLU A 410 17.84 2.28 -36.33
C GLU A 410 19.04 2.35 -35.38
N GLU A 411 18.82 2.67 -34.10
CA GLU A 411 19.87 2.73 -33.07
C GLU A 411 20.61 1.40 -32.93
N LYS A 412 19.88 0.27 -32.89
CA LYS A 412 20.46 -1.07 -32.82
C LYS A 412 21.24 -1.45 -34.08
N GLU A 413 20.86 -0.91 -35.23
CA GLU A 413 21.58 -1.13 -36.49
C GLU A 413 22.86 -0.27 -36.55
N ARG A 414 22.81 0.98 -36.06
CA ARG A 414 23.99 1.85 -35.87
C ARG A 414 24.98 1.29 -34.86
N GLU A 415 24.53 0.82 -33.70
CA GLU A 415 25.40 0.17 -32.72
C GLU A 415 26.11 -1.06 -33.30
N LYS A 416 25.40 -1.86 -34.12
CA LYS A 416 25.97 -3.04 -34.78
C LYS A 416 27.02 -2.65 -35.82
N SER A 417 26.79 -1.60 -36.61
CA SER A 417 27.76 -1.13 -37.60
C SER A 417 28.99 -0.50 -36.94
N GLU A 418 28.84 0.25 -35.84
CA GLU A 418 29.95 0.77 -35.05
C GLU A 418 30.76 -0.33 -34.34
N LYS A 419 30.08 -1.35 -33.78
CA LYS A 419 30.77 -2.51 -33.19
C LYS A 419 31.50 -3.34 -34.26
N ALA A 420 31.02 -3.34 -35.50
CA ALA A 420 31.68 -3.96 -36.64
C ALA A 420 32.86 -3.13 -37.19
N SER A 421 32.77 -1.80 -37.24
CA SER A 421 33.88 -0.92 -37.66
C SER A 421 35.02 -0.95 -36.65
N LYS A 422 34.73 -0.82 -35.34
CA LYS A 422 35.73 -0.92 -34.26
C LYS A 422 36.46 -2.28 -34.29
N LYS A 423 35.76 -3.39 -34.59
CA LYS A 423 36.41 -4.70 -34.80
C LYS A 423 37.34 -4.74 -36.01
N ARG A 424 37.01 -4.04 -37.10
CA ARG A 424 37.84 -3.95 -38.32
C ARG A 424 39.06 -3.03 -38.18
N GLU A 425 39.01 -2.05 -37.28
CA GLU A 425 40.18 -1.22 -36.94
C GLU A 425 41.18 -1.96 -36.06
N VAL A 426 40.70 -2.71 -35.06
CA VAL A 426 41.56 -3.55 -34.20
C VAL A 426 42.28 -4.62 -35.01
N SER A 427 41.65 -5.20 -36.04
CA SER A 427 42.30 -6.17 -36.94
C SER A 427 43.26 -5.57 -37.98
N LYS A 428 43.49 -4.24 -37.97
CA LYS A 428 44.38 -3.56 -38.94
C LYS A 428 45.68 -3.02 -38.33
N LYS A 429 45.89 -3.15 -37.01
CA LYS A 429 47.17 -2.81 -36.38
C LYS A 429 47.96 -4.08 -36.04
N GLU A 430 49.06 -4.25 -36.78
CA GLU A 430 50.19 -5.15 -36.57
C GLU A 430 50.02 -6.66 -36.85
N PRO A 431 51.12 -7.40 -37.19
CA PRO A 431 52.53 -7.03 -37.02
C PRO A 431 53.40 -6.93 -38.30
N ALA A 432 54.48 -6.15 -38.23
CA ALA A 432 55.55 -6.14 -39.22
C ALA A 432 56.95 -6.17 -38.57
N LYS A 433 57.69 -7.26 -38.85
CA LYS A 433 59.14 -7.49 -38.72
C LYS A 433 59.82 -7.43 -37.33
N LYS A 434 60.35 -8.60 -36.96
CA LYS A 434 61.57 -8.74 -36.13
C LYS A 434 62.81 -8.46 -36.99
N THR A 435 63.84 -7.88 -36.37
CA THR A 435 65.26 -8.03 -36.73
C THR A 435 66.08 -7.99 -35.44
N ASP A 436 66.89 -9.02 -35.21
CA ASP A 436 67.92 -9.03 -34.16
C ASP A 436 69.14 -8.21 -34.59
N GLU A 437 69.77 -7.48 -33.66
CA GLU A 437 71.22 -7.38 -33.53
C GLU A 437 71.63 -6.81 -32.15
N THR A 438 72.86 -7.08 -31.72
CA THR A 438 73.31 -7.16 -30.30
C THR A 438 74.05 -5.91 -29.76
N PRO A 439 74.39 -5.83 -28.44
CA PRO A 439 74.50 -4.55 -27.69
C PRO A 439 75.94 -4.09 -27.32
N PRO A 440 76.05 -2.95 -26.60
CA PRO A 440 76.88 -2.84 -25.38
C PRO A 440 76.03 -2.33 -24.17
N VAL A 441 76.10 -2.79 -22.91
CA VAL A 441 77.20 -3.09 -21.94
C VAL A 441 77.50 -1.94 -20.96
N LYS A 442 77.10 -2.14 -19.68
CA LYS A 442 77.62 -1.54 -18.41
C LYS A 442 77.47 0.00 -18.22
N ASP A 443 77.34 0.59 -17.03
CA ASP A 443 77.43 0.17 -15.60
C ASP A 443 76.76 1.29 -14.73
N GLN A 444 76.56 1.27 -13.38
CA GLN A 444 76.86 0.33 -12.28
C GLN A 444 75.86 0.55 -11.09
N LYS A 445 76.04 -0.23 -10.00
CA LYS A 445 75.81 -0.01 -8.52
C LYS A 445 75.33 1.39 -8.02
N THR A 446 74.60 1.55 -6.90
CA THR A 446 74.10 0.70 -5.76
C THR A 446 72.96 1.49 -5.05
N LEU A 447 71.90 0.88 -4.49
CA LEU A 447 71.71 0.53 -3.05
C LEU A 447 72.34 1.57 -2.06
N GLU A 448 71.70 2.04 -0.98
CA GLU A 448 70.57 1.49 -0.20
C GLU A 448 69.98 2.55 0.78
N ALA A 449 68.73 2.31 1.25
CA ALA A 449 68.16 2.67 2.56
C ALA A 449 68.02 4.13 3.12
N ALA A 450 66.94 4.27 3.92
CA ALA A 450 66.80 5.06 5.15
C ALA A 450 66.14 6.47 5.16
N PHE A 451 64.93 6.49 5.75
CA PHE A 451 64.44 7.38 6.82
C PHE A 451 64.27 8.91 6.64
N GLN A 452 62.99 9.31 6.78
CA GLN A 452 62.46 10.42 7.60
C GLN A 452 62.67 11.92 7.23
N ASN A 453 61.50 12.59 7.25
CA ASN A 453 61.18 13.87 7.91
C ASN A 453 61.30 15.23 7.19
N ARG A 454 60.29 16.05 7.53
CA ARG A 454 60.03 17.49 7.29
C ARG A 454 59.58 17.86 5.86
N SER A 455 58.39 18.40 5.61
CA SER A 455 57.47 19.36 6.30
C SER A 455 57.84 20.84 6.11
N GLY A 456 56.92 21.58 5.47
CA GLY A 456 56.96 22.99 5.07
C GLY A 456 56.20 23.10 3.73
N ASP A 457 54.89 23.35 3.76
CA ASP A 457 54.25 24.69 3.65
C ASP A 457 54.57 25.35 2.29
N GLU A 458 53.62 25.57 1.37
CA GLU A 458 52.45 26.43 1.55
C GLU A 458 51.30 26.23 0.50
N LYS A 459 50.09 26.63 0.92
CA LYS A 459 49.00 27.35 0.19
C LYS A 459 48.13 26.71 -0.92
N SER A 460 46.82 27.02 -0.77
CA SER A 460 45.78 27.27 -1.81
C SER A 460 45.37 26.10 -2.72
N THR A 461 44.11 25.89 -3.13
CA THR A 461 42.75 26.48 -2.94
C THR A 461 41.79 25.36 -3.41
N GLU A 462 40.58 25.08 -2.91
CA GLU A 462 39.35 25.86 -3.01
C GLU A 462 38.19 25.09 -2.31
N SER A 463 37.48 25.80 -1.43
CA SER A 463 36.03 25.87 -1.22
C SER A 463 35.08 24.69 -1.55
N LYS A 464 34.37 24.18 -0.52
CA LYS A 464 32.97 23.73 -0.60
C LYS A 464 32.09 24.67 0.23
N THR A 465 30.99 25.14 -0.35
CA THR A 465 29.97 25.97 0.31
C THR A 465 28.75 25.14 0.69
N GLU A 466 28.49 25.01 1.99
CA GLU A 466 27.15 24.74 2.52
C GLU A 466 26.67 25.98 3.27
N ASN A 467 25.44 26.42 2.99
CA ASN A 467 24.91 27.68 3.52
C ASN A 467 23.74 27.44 4.47
N ARG A 468 23.85 27.97 5.69
CA ARG A 468 22.80 28.05 6.70
C ARG A 468 21.82 29.19 6.41
N PRO A 469 20.61 29.15 6.98
CA PRO A 469 19.90 30.36 7.42
C PRO A 469 20.23 30.73 8.89
N PRO A 470 20.11 32.02 9.28
CA PRO A 470 20.30 32.50 10.66
C PRO A 470 19.05 32.21 11.53
N GLY A 471 19.05 32.31 12.86
CA GLY A 471 20.01 32.88 13.79
C GLY A 471 19.33 33.94 14.67
N LYS A 472 19.38 33.79 16.00
CA LYS A 472 19.07 34.87 16.96
C LYS A 472 19.69 34.60 18.34
N GLU A 473 20.60 35.52 18.67
CA GLU A 473 21.10 36.06 19.94
C GLU A 473 20.90 35.39 21.32
N LYS A 474 21.86 35.71 22.19
CA LYS A 474 22.03 35.25 23.58
C LYS A 474 21.32 36.19 24.56
N GLU A 475 20.92 35.68 25.72
CA GLU A 475 21.17 36.29 27.03
C GLU A 475 21.01 35.20 28.11
N THR A 476 22.14 34.74 28.67
CA THR A 476 22.68 35.04 30.02
C THR A 476 22.05 34.22 31.16
N ASP A 477 22.96 33.52 31.84
CA ASP A 477 22.73 32.65 32.99
C ASP A 477 22.56 33.45 34.30
N ASN A 478 21.76 32.92 35.23
CA ASN A 478 21.90 33.11 36.68
C ASN A 478 20.86 32.23 37.40
N GLY A 479 21.31 31.14 38.03
CA GLY A 479 20.45 30.27 38.82
C GLY A 479 20.29 30.71 40.27
N LEU A 480 19.37 30.07 41.02
CA LEU A 480 19.50 29.84 42.47
C LEU A 480 18.52 28.78 42.99
N ASN A 481 18.96 28.09 44.04
CA ASN A 481 18.32 27.00 44.79
C ASN A 481 16.83 27.15 45.14
N GLY A 482 16.12 26.03 45.30
CA GLY A 482 14.93 25.98 46.16
C GLY A 482 14.07 24.72 46.05
N LYS A 483 14.05 23.90 47.11
CA LYS A 483 13.20 22.71 47.28
C LYS A 483 11.71 23.00 47.04
N ASP A 484 11.01 22.13 46.31
CA ASP A 484 9.98 21.28 46.93
C ASP A 484 9.52 20.11 46.03
N LYS A 485 9.43 18.90 46.60
CA LYS A 485 8.89 17.72 45.92
C LYS A 485 7.42 17.51 46.33
N LYS A 486 6.49 17.87 45.45
CA LYS A 486 5.14 17.27 45.43
C LYS A 486 4.90 16.57 44.10
N LYS A 487 4.44 15.31 44.18
CA LYS A 487 4.00 14.54 43.00
C LYS A 487 2.75 15.22 42.43
N ALA A 488 2.81 15.71 41.20
CA ALA A 488 1.62 16.02 40.42
C ALA A 488 1.21 14.77 39.63
N ALA A 489 -0.04 14.34 39.80
CA ALA A 489 -0.63 13.32 38.94
C ALA A 489 -0.88 13.90 37.53
N GLN A 490 -0.85 13.05 36.51
CA GLN A 490 -1.33 13.44 35.18
C GLN A 490 -2.85 13.65 35.27
N ALA A 491 -3.30 14.90 35.08
CA ALA A 491 -4.70 15.19 34.88
C ALA A 491 -5.12 14.76 33.47
N THR A 492 -6.12 13.90 33.38
CA THR A 492 -6.74 13.47 32.12
C THR A 492 -7.64 14.56 31.54
N LEU A 493 -7.65 14.67 30.21
CA LEU A 493 -8.12 15.85 29.47
C LEU A 493 -9.67 15.95 29.34
N PHE A 494 -10.41 15.37 30.29
CA PHE A 494 -11.88 15.20 30.22
C PHE A 494 -12.64 15.56 31.51
N ASP A 495 -11.97 15.94 32.60
CA ASP A 495 -12.66 16.41 33.81
C ASP A 495 -13.18 17.84 33.62
N GLY A 496 -14.34 18.00 32.98
CA GLY A 496 -14.93 19.32 32.79
C GLY A 496 -16.10 19.47 31.80
N PHE A 497 -16.92 18.45 31.55
CA PHE A 497 -18.28 18.59 30.97
C PHE A 497 -19.21 17.46 31.44
#